data_AF-A0A381TVT1-F1
#
_entry.id   AF-A0A381TVT1-F1
#
_cell.length_a   1.000
_cell.length_b   1.000
_cell.length_c   1.000
_cell.angle_alpha   90.00
_cell.angle_beta   90.00
_cell.angle_gamma   90.00
#
_symmetry.space_group_name_H-M   'P 1'
#
loop_
_entity.id
_entity.type
_entity.pdbx_description
1 polymer ?
#
loop_
_entity_poly.entity_id
_entity_poly.type
_entity_poly.pdbx_seq_one_letter_code
_entity_poly.pdbx_strand_id
1 'polypeptide(L)'
;MASSAIPFFFPAIKLDDGWYGDGSIRMMAPCSPAIHLGARRILAISNHHQTDGSEEVNPTSATYPPPAQIAGRLVQSMFLDDLDRDEWNLKRLNRLTRQLPASQCEGLRPVELVVVRPSCDLGRLAHEFEPRLPALFRHMTRGLGSRKTNSSALLSLLMFQKDYVERLMEIGKDDADRNADRVARLLEGTNSQQPTSGG
;
A
#
# COMPACT_ATOMS: atom_id res chain seq x y z
N MET A 1 19.46 -0.30 -5.36
CA MET A 1 18.24 -0.17 -6.20
C MET A 1 17.50 -1.49 -6.43
N ALA A 2 17.86 -2.61 -5.79
CA ALA A 2 17.19 -3.91 -6.05
C ALA A 2 15.70 -3.90 -5.67
N SER A 3 15.32 -3.19 -4.60
CA SER A 3 13.94 -3.10 -4.11
C SER A 3 12.96 -2.39 -5.05
N SER A 4 13.40 -1.86 -6.19
CA SER A 4 12.54 -1.14 -7.16
C SER A 4 12.56 -1.78 -8.55
N ALA A 5 13.05 -3.02 -8.66
CA ALA A 5 13.05 -3.77 -9.91
C ALA A 5 11.67 -4.37 -10.19
N ILE A 6 10.68 -3.48 -10.46
CA ILE A 6 9.31 -3.87 -10.80
C ILE A 6 9.38 -4.80 -12.03
N PRO A 7 8.92 -6.06 -11.92
CA PRO A 7 8.98 -7.02 -13.01
C PRO A 7 8.39 -6.44 -14.28
N PHE A 8 8.98 -6.80 -15.43
CA PHE A 8 8.61 -6.32 -16.77
C PHE A 8 8.98 -4.86 -17.09
N PHE A 9 9.23 -4.00 -16.10
CA PHE A 9 9.56 -2.59 -16.31
C PHE A 9 11.01 -2.24 -16.00
N PHE A 10 11.58 -2.87 -14.99
CA PHE A 10 12.97 -2.67 -14.60
C PHE A 10 13.71 -4.02 -14.56
N PRO A 11 14.95 -4.08 -15.07
CA PRO A 11 15.72 -5.32 -15.05
C PRO A 11 16.02 -5.73 -13.61
N ALA A 12 16.03 -7.05 -13.36
CA ALA A 12 16.50 -7.59 -12.08
C ALA A 12 17.97 -7.19 -11.86
N ILE A 13 18.33 -6.90 -10.62
CA ILE A 13 19.69 -6.51 -10.25
C ILE A 13 20.40 -7.74 -9.69
N LYS A 14 21.59 -8.06 -10.23
CA LYS A 14 22.45 -9.11 -9.68
C LYS A 14 23.13 -8.59 -8.42
N LEU A 15 22.93 -9.27 -7.30
CA LEU A 15 23.67 -9.06 -6.05
C LEU A 15 24.21 -10.43 -5.63
N ASP A 16 25.51 -10.52 -5.37
CA ASP A 16 26.21 -11.77 -5.09
C ASP A 16 25.85 -12.88 -6.11
N ASP A 17 25.35 -14.01 -5.63
CA ASP A 17 24.98 -15.19 -6.43
C ASP A 17 23.50 -15.20 -6.88
N GLY A 18 22.75 -14.11 -6.64
CA GLY A 18 21.30 -14.04 -6.88
C GLY A 18 20.85 -12.89 -7.78
N TRP A 19 19.67 -13.06 -8.39
CA TRP A 19 18.95 -11.99 -9.08
C TRP A 19 17.83 -11.46 -8.18
N TYR A 20 17.82 -10.15 -7.97
CA TYR A 20 16.89 -9.49 -7.06
C TYR A 20 15.93 -8.62 -7.85
N GLY A 21 14.64 -8.85 -7.62
CA GLY A 21 13.53 -8.03 -8.09
C GLY A 21 12.98 -7.13 -6.98
N ASP A 22 11.85 -6.48 -7.27
CA ASP A 22 11.11 -5.69 -6.29
C ASP A 22 10.70 -6.51 -5.05
N GLY A 23 11.00 -5.96 -3.86
CA GLY A 23 10.74 -6.61 -2.57
C GLY A 23 9.25 -6.68 -2.19
N SER A 24 8.41 -5.84 -2.81
CA SER A 24 6.95 -5.87 -2.60
C SER A 24 6.30 -7.18 -3.05
N ILE A 25 6.89 -7.89 -4.02
CA ILE A 25 6.31 -9.10 -4.63
C ILE A 25 6.07 -10.25 -3.63
N ARG A 26 6.78 -10.26 -2.48
CA ARG A 26 6.69 -11.34 -1.48
C ARG A 26 6.35 -10.86 -0.07
N MET A 27 6.09 -9.56 0.11
CA MET A 27 5.96 -8.98 1.45
C MET A 27 4.52 -9.02 1.98
N MET A 28 4.09 -10.19 2.45
CA MET A 28 2.74 -10.38 3.01
C MET A 28 2.50 -9.73 4.39
N ALA A 29 3.54 -9.15 5.01
CA ALA A 29 3.47 -8.53 6.34
C ALA A 29 4.39 -7.28 6.41
N PRO A 30 4.01 -6.16 5.74
CA PRO A 30 4.80 -4.94 5.67
C PRO A 30 5.22 -4.37 7.04
N CYS A 31 4.45 -4.59 8.10
CA CYS A 31 4.75 -4.10 9.44
C CYS A 31 5.72 -5.02 10.22
N SER A 32 5.81 -6.30 9.86
CA SER A 32 6.60 -7.29 10.60
C SER A 32 8.08 -6.89 10.79
N PRO A 33 8.80 -6.38 9.76
CA PRO A 33 10.17 -5.92 9.94
C PRO A 33 10.31 -4.82 11.00
N ALA A 34 9.40 -3.84 11.02
CA ALA A 34 9.43 -2.77 12.01
C ALA A 34 9.16 -3.31 13.43
N ILE A 35 8.22 -4.24 13.56
CA ILE A 35 7.89 -4.89 14.84
C ILE A 35 9.08 -5.70 15.36
N HIS A 36 9.77 -6.45 14.48
CA HIS A 36 10.96 -7.22 14.84
C HIS A 36 12.12 -6.32 15.28
N LEU A 37 12.20 -5.09 14.76
CA LEU A 37 13.13 -4.06 15.22
C LEU A 37 12.69 -3.36 16.52
N GLY A 38 11.55 -3.75 17.10
CA GLY A 38 11.05 -3.25 18.37
C GLY A 38 10.05 -2.10 18.27
N ALA A 39 9.54 -1.78 17.08
CA ALA A 39 8.52 -0.75 16.91
C ALA A 39 7.24 -1.12 17.66
N ARG A 40 6.78 -0.20 18.51
CA ARG A 40 5.49 -0.32 19.24
C ARG A 40 4.39 0.58 18.69
N ARG A 41 4.78 1.49 17.79
CA ARG A 41 3.92 2.47 17.16
C ARG A 41 4.37 2.58 15.71
N ILE A 42 3.44 2.38 14.80
CA ILE A 42 3.70 2.32 13.36
C ILE A 42 2.75 3.29 12.67
N LEU A 43 3.34 4.21 11.90
CA LEU A 43 2.63 4.98 10.89
C LEU A 43 2.87 4.30 9.55
N ALA A 44 1.82 3.76 8.95
CA ALA A 44 1.88 3.18 7.62
C ALA A 44 1.20 4.10 6.61
N ILE A 45 1.86 4.33 5.47
CA ILE A 45 1.34 5.12 4.36
C ILE A 45 1.02 4.15 3.23
N SER A 46 -0.27 4.05 2.90
CA SER A 46 -0.74 3.25 1.77
C SER A 46 -0.75 4.07 0.49
N ASN A 47 -0.54 3.42 -0.64
CA ASN A 47 -0.87 3.96 -1.96
C ASN A 47 -2.24 3.46 -2.47
N HIS A 48 -2.92 2.61 -1.69
CA HIS A 48 -4.21 2.05 -2.04
C HIS A 48 -5.35 2.88 -1.44
N HIS A 49 -6.28 3.29 -2.31
CA HIS A 49 -7.53 3.92 -1.90
C HIS A 49 -8.48 2.86 -1.37
N GLN A 50 -8.96 3.04 -0.14
CA GLN A 50 -9.95 2.13 0.43
C GLN A 50 -11.32 2.45 -0.15
N THR A 51 -11.80 1.59 -1.04
CA THR A 51 -13.16 1.68 -1.55
C THR A 51 -14.12 1.07 -0.53
N ASP A 52 -15.01 1.88 0.04
CA ASP A 52 -16.19 1.35 0.75
C ASP A 52 -16.91 0.44 -0.25
N GLY A 53 -17.07 -0.86 0.07
CA GLY A 53 -17.44 -1.98 -0.81
C GLY A 53 -18.77 -1.91 -1.59
N SER A 54 -19.05 -0.73 -2.13
CA SER A 54 -20.21 -0.20 -2.83
C SER A 54 -19.85 0.21 -4.26
N GLU A 55 -18.57 0.15 -4.66
CA GLU A 55 -18.24 0.06 -6.08
C GLU A 55 -18.69 -1.31 -6.57
N GLU A 56 -19.95 -1.35 -6.97
CA GLU A 56 -20.55 -2.40 -7.77
C GLU A 56 -19.51 -2.82 -8.80
N VAL A 57 -19.01 -4.05 -8.64
CA VAL A 57 -18.38 -4.78 -9.72
C VAL A 57 -19.47 -4.89 -10.77
N ASN A 58 -19.56 -3.88 -11.63
CA ASN A 58 -20.45 -3.89 -12.77
C ASN A 58 -20.08 -5.16 -13.53
N PRO A 59 -20.95 -6.18 -13.59
CA PRO A 59 -20.67 -7.40 -14.32
C PRO A 59 -20.84 -7.06 -15.79
N THR A 60 -19.93 -6.23 -16.31
CA THR A 60 -19.94 -5.82 -17.70
C THR A 60 -19.33 -6.96 -18.50
N SER A 61 -20.25 -7.65 -19.18
CA SER A 61 -20.09 -8.72 -20.17
C SER A 61 -20.00 -10.15 -19.62
N ALA A 62 -20.98 -10.97 -20.04
CA ALA A 62 -21.01 -12.42 -19.94
C ALA A 62 -19.98 -13.11 -20.86
N THR A 63 -18.82 -12.47 -21.07
CA THR A 63 -17.77 -12.88 -22.00
C THR A 63 -16.47 -13.05 -21.23
N TYR A 64 -15.69 -14.09 -21.57
CA TYR A 64 -14.41 -14.35 -20.94
C TYR A 64 -13.50 -13.11 -20.97
N PRO A 65 -12.91 -12.71 -19.83
CA PRO A 65 -12.10 -11.49 -19.77
C PRO A 65 -10.88 -11.60 -20.70
N PRO A 66 -10.53 -10.53 -21.44
CA PRO A 66 -9.35 -10.56 -22.30
C PRO A 66 -8.07 -10.80 -21.47
N PRO A 67 -7.03 -11.45 -22.01
CA PRO A 67 -5.80 -11.75 -21.28
C PRO A 67 -5.16 -10.54 -20.59
N ALA A 68 -5.24 -9.35 -21.19
CA ALA A 68 -4.76 -8.11 -20.59
C ALA A 68 -5.48 -7.73 -19.29
N GLN A 69 -6.79 -8.01 -19.19
CA GLN A 69 -7.56 -7.79 -17.96
C GLN A 69 -7.12 -8.73 -16.85
N ILE A 70 -6.88 -10.00 -17.18
CA ILE A 70 -6.39 -11.01 -16.24
C ILE A 70 -4.99 -10.61 -15.75
N ALA A 71 -4.08 -10.25 -16.67
CA ALA A 71 -2.74 -9.80 -16.33
C ALA A 71 -2.76 -8.55 -15.43
N GLY A 72 -3.61 -7.56 -15.74
CA GLY A 72 -3.76 -6.36 -14.90
C GLY A 72 -4.24 -6.68 -13.48
N ARG A 73 -5.20 -7.62 -13.34
CA ARG A 73 -5.67 -8.07 -12.02
C ARG A 73 -4.61 -8.84 -11.24
N LEU A 74 -3.81 -9.68 -11.91
CA LEU A 74 -2.71 -10.39 -11.28
C LEU A 74 -1.65 -9.42 -10.75
N VAL A 75 -1.26 -8.43 -11.55
CA VAL A 75 -0.34 -7.37 -11.11
C VAL A 75 -0.93 -6.62 -9.92
N GLN A 76 -2.18 -6.18 -9.97
CA GLN A 76 -2.82 -5.50 -8.84
C GLN A 76 -2.77 -6.32 -7.55
N SER A 77 -3.11 -7.61 -7.61
CA SER A 77 -3.09 -8.50 -6.44
C SER A 77 -1.70 -8.73 -5.84
N MET A 78 -0.64 -8.58 -6.64
CA MET A 78 0.75 -8.75 -6.18
C MET A 78 1.31 -7.49 -5.48
N PHE A 79 0.70 -6.32 -5.68
CA PHE A 79 1.27 -5.05 -5.22
C PHE A 79 0.40 -4.30 -4.19
N LEU A 80 -0.91 -4.51 -4.15
CA LEU A 80 -1.84 -3.57 -3.50
C LEU A 80 -2.62 -4.11 -2.30
N ASP A 81 -2.59 -5.42 -2.04
CA ASP A 81 -3.48 -6.05 -1.03
C ASP A 81 -2.82 -6.34 0.34
N ASP A 82 -1.51 -6.12 0.48
CA ASP A 82 -0.77 -6.65 1.62
C ASP A 82 -0.90 -5.81 2.90
N LEU A 83 -0.99 -4.48 2.79
CA LEU A 83 -1.09 -3.61 3.97
C LEU A 83 -2.44 -3.70 4.70
N ASP A 84 -3.53 -3.86 3.96
CA ASP A 84 -4.88 -4.00 4.55
C ASP A 84 -5.01 -5.32 5.30
N ARG A 85 -4.47 -6.39 4.73
CA ARG A 85 -4.42 -7.71 5.36
C ARG A 85 -3.57 -7.66 6.63
N ASP A 86 -2.41 -7.01 6.56
CA ASP A 86 -1.51 -6.87 7.70
C ASP A 86 -2.11 -5.98 8.81
N GLU A 87 -2.78 -4.88 8.45
CA GLU A 87 -3.53 -4.05 9.40
C GLU A 87 -4.61 -4.88 10.13
N TRP A 88 -5.38 -5.68 9.40
CA TRP A 88 -6.41 -6.52 10.00
C TRP A 88 -5.81 -7.57 10.95
N ASN A 89 -4.73 -8.22 10.53
CA ASN A 89 -4.02 -9.20 11.34
C ASN A 89 -3.47 -8.55 12.62
N LEU A 90 -2.85 -7.38 12.53
CA LEU A 90 -2.35 -6.65 13.69
C LEU A 90 -3.45 -6.20 14.64
N LYS A 91 -4.56 -5.66 14.12
CA LYS A 91 -5.74 -5.31 14.94
C LYS A 91 -6.29 -6.54 15.67
N ARG A 92 -6.34 -7.69 15.00
CA ARG A 92 -6.76 -8.96 15.60
C ARG A 92 -5.80 -9.41 16.70
N LEU A 93 -4.49 -9.40 16.44
CA LEU A 93 -3.47 -9.78 17.42
C LEU A 93 -3.46 -8.86 18.63
N ASN A 94 -3.58 -7.54 18.42
CA ASN A 94 -3.70 -6.55 19.49
C ASN A 94 -4.94 -6.82 20.37
N ARG A 95 -6.06 -7.19 19.77
CA ARG A 95 -7.27 -7.54 20.52
C ARG A 95 -7.07 -8.78 21.39
N LEU A 96 -6.45 -9.82 20.84
CA LEU A 96 -6.19 -11.07 21.56
C LEU A 96 -5.19 -10.86 22.70
N THR A 97 -4.07 -10.18 22.44
CA THR A 97 -3.02 -9.90 23.45
C THR A 97 -3.52 -9.00 24.58
N ARG A 98 -4.50 -8.12 24.35
CA ARG A 98 -5.15 -7.33 25.40
C ARG A 98 -6.12 -8.14 26.28
N GLN A 99 -6.60 -9.28 25.80
CA GLN A 99 -7.54 -10.15 26.52
C GLN A 99 -6.83 -11.28 27.29
N LEU A 100 -5.59 -11.59 26.94
CA LEU A 100 -4.80 -12.63 27.58
C LEU A 100 -3.93 -12.07 28.71
N PRO A 101 -3.69 -12.84 29.79
CA PRO A 101 -2.66 -12.51 30.78
C PRO A 101 -1.28 -12.42 30.13
N ALA A 102 -0.42 -11.53 30.63
CA ALA A 102 0.91 -11.31 30.06
C ALA A 102 1.79 -12.57 29.99
N SER A 103 1.58 -13.54 30.89
CA SER A 103 2.26 -14.84 30.88
C SER A 103 1.88 -15.74 29.70
N GLN A 104 0.73 -15.50 29.06
CA GLN A 104 0.22 -16.27 27.92
C GLN A 104 0.46 -15.55 26.57
N CYS A 105 1.01 -14.34 26.59
CA CYS A 105 1.26 -13.55 25.39
C CYS A 105 2.59 -13.91 24.70
N GLU A 106 3.39 -14.85 25.23
CA GLU A 106 4.65 -15.32 24.63
C GLU A 106 5.59 -14.20 24.14
N GLY A 107 5.62 -13.07 24.84
CA GLY A 107 6.44 -11.90 24.48
C GLY A 107 5.83 -10.98 23.40
N LEU A 108 4.68 -11.33 22.83
CA LEU A 108 3.88 -10.45 21.97
C LEU A 108 3.38 -9.25 22.77
N ARG A 109 3.49 -8.08 22.15
CA ARG A 109 3.05 -6.81 22.74
C ARG A 109 2.10 -6.12 21.78
N PRO A 110 1.07 -5.43 22.29
CA PRO A 110 0.22 -4.61 21.44
C PRO A 110 1.03 -3.55 20.69
N VAL A 111 0.78 -3.41 19.40
CA VAL A 111 1.40 -2.40 18.52
C VAL A 111 0.34 -1.42 18.06
N GLU A 112 0.53 -0.14 18.32
CA GLU A 112 -0.36 0.89 17.80
C GLU A 112 -0.06 1.11 16.31
N LEU A 113 -1.10 1.04 15.47
CA LEU A 113 -0.97 1.20 14.02
C LEU A 113 -1.93 2.29 13.54
N VAL A 114 -1.38 3.32 12.91
CA VAL A 114 -2.15 4.30 12.14
C VAL A 114 -1.82 4.10 10.68
N VAL A 115 -2.84 3.76 9.89
CA VAL A 115 -2.72 3.74 8.43
C VAL A 115 -3.32 5.02 7.85
N VAL A 116 -2.54 5.72 7.04
CA VAL A 116 -2.96 6.84 6.19
C VAL A 116 -3.11 6.32 4.78
N ARG A 117 -4.26 6.62 4.16
CA ARG A 117 -4.60 6.18 2.80
C ARG A 117 -4.92 7.41 1.95
N PRO A 118 -4.69 7.35 0.63
CA PRO A 118 -5.09 8.40 -0.27
C PRO A 118 -6.62 8.56 -0.23
N SER A 119 -7.10 9.80 -0.30
CA SER A 119 -8.53 10.13 -0.34
C SER A 119 -9.20 9.95 -1.70
N CYS A 120 -8.41 9.65 -2.73
CA CYS A 120 -8.91 9.31 -4.05
C CYS A 120 -8.18 8.10 -4.64
N ASP A 121 -8.82 7.43 -5.59
CA ASP A 121 -8.20 6.37 -6.36
C ASP A 121 -7.10 6.96 -7.26
N LEU A 122 -5.84 6.71 -6.89
CA LEU A 122 -4.66 7.18 -7.61
C LEU A 122 -4.58 6.63 -9.04
N GLY A 123 -5.18 5.46 -9.27
CA GLY A 123 -5.31 4.86 -10.57
C GLY A 123 -6.29 5.66 -11.44
N ARG A 124 -7.46 6.03 -10.92
CA ARG A 124 -8.40 6.92 -11.64
C ARG A 124 -7.77 8.27 -11.93
N LEU A 125 -7.10 8.85 -10.93
CA LEU A 125 -6.35 10.09 -11.10
C LEU A 125 -5.33 9.94 -12.23
N ALA A 126 -4.62 8.81 -12.30
CA ALA A 126 -3.62 8.58 -13.35
C ALA A 126 -4.20 8.60 -14.77
N HIS A 127 -5.45 8.17 -14.93
CA HIS A 127 -6.12 8.15 -16.23
C HIS A 127 -6.41 9.56 -16.75
N GLU A 128 -6.69 10.52 -15.86
CA GLU A 128 -6.93 11.93 -16.24
C GLU A 128 -5.69 12.58 -16.89
N PHE A 129 -4.50 12.11 -16.51
CA PHE A 129 -3.22 12.58 -17.05
C PHE A 129 -2.72 11.74 -18.25
N GLU A 130 -3.36 10.60 -18.58
CA GLU A 130 -2.99 9.74 -19.71
C GLU A 130 -2.83 10.49 -21.05
N PRO A 131 -3.68 11.48 -21.41
CA PRO A 131 -3.54 12.21 -22.68
C PRO A 131 -2.20 12.97 -22.82
N ARG A 132 -1.55 13.30 -21.70
CA ARG A 132 -0.29 14.06 -21.63
C ARG A 132 0.94 13.16 -21.68
N LEU A 133 0.77 11.83 -21.74
CA LEU A 133 1.88 10.88 -21.80
C LEU A 133 2.63 10.90 -23.14
N PRO A 134 3.95 10.64 -23.13
CA PRO A 134 4.70 10.32 -24.34
C PRO A 134 4.05 9.17 -25.12
N ALA A 135 4.18 9.19 -26.45
CA ALA A 135 3.50 8.24 -27.34
C ALA A 135 3.77 6.77 -26.99
N LEU A 136 4.95 6.44 -26.47
CA LEU A 136 5.33 5.08 -26.04
C LEU A 136 4.42 4.55 -24.93
N PHE A 137 4.22 5.32 -23.86
CA PHE A 137 3.37 4.91 -22.73
C PHE A 137 1.89 4.85 -23.13
N ARG A 138 1.45 5.76 -24.00
CA ARG A 138 0.09 5.77 -24.55
C ARG A 138 -0.23 4.55 -25.43
N HIS A 139 0.77 4.00 -26.12
CA HIS A 139 0.59 2.77 -26.89
C HIS A 139 0.54 1.54 -25.99
N MET A 140 1.34 1.53 -24.91
CA MET A 140 1.35 0.45 -23.93
C MET A 140 0.02 0.35 -23.16
N THR A 141 -0.54 1.47 -22.70
CA THR A 141 -1.86 1.50 -22.04
C THR A 141 -2.97 1.02 -22.97
N ARG A 142 -2.91 1.40 -24.26
CA ARG A 142 -3.87 0.94 -25.29
C ARG A 142 -3.78 -0.57 -25.55
N GLY A 143 -2.57 -1.14 -25.59
CA GLY A 143 -2.37 -2.60 -25.72
C GLY A 143 -2.88 -3.41 -24.53
N LEU A 144 -2.96 -2.77 -23.35
CA LEU A 144 -3.46 -3.36 -22.11
C LEU A 144 -4.96 -3.13 -21.85
N GLY A 145 -5.67 -2.49 -22.79
CA GLY A 145 -7.12 -2.31 -22.71
C GLY A 145 -7.59 -1.11 -21.87
N SER A 146 -6.85 0.00 -21.86
CA SER A 146 -7.13 1.22 -21.05
C SER A 146 -8.57 1.78 -21.16
N ARG A 147 -9.35 1.43 -22.20
CA ARG A 147 -10.72 1.94 -22.37
C ARG A 147 -11.81 1.29 -21.49
N LYS A 148 -11.57 0.12 -20.88
CA LYS A 148 -12.60 -0.60 -20.10
C LYS A 148 -12.08 -1.35 -18.87
N THR A 149 -10.81 -1.21 -18.52
CA THR A 149 -10.16 -2.15 -17.60
C THR A 149 -9.31 -1.44 -16.55
N ASN A 150 -9.33 -1.99 -15.32
CA ASN A 150 -8.58 -1.63 -14.09
C ASN A 150 -7.04 -1.53 -14.23
N SER A 151 -6.51 -1.29 -15.43
CA SER A 151 -5.11 -0.97 -15.77
C SER A 151 -4.60 0.36 -15.18
N SER A 152 -5.49 1.11 -14.50
CA SER A 152 -5.22 2.38 -13.83
C SER A 152 -4.14 2.30 -12.75
N ALA A 153 -4.12 1.22 -11.97
CA ALA A 153 -3.15 1.06 -10.87
C ALA A 153 -1.70 0.90 -11.36
N LEU A 154 -1.51 0.19 -12.48
CA LEU A 154 -0.20 0.08 -13.11
C LEU A 154 0.23 1.43 -13.70
N LEU A 155 -0.72 2.16 -14.29
CA LEU A 155 -0.43 3.48 -14.84
C LEU A 155 0.04 4.45 -13.75
N SER A 156 -0.63 4.48 -12.59
CA SER A 156 -0.19 5.31 -11.46
C SER A 156 1.21 4.98 -10.96
N LEU A 157 1.62 3.71 -11.00
CA LEU A 157 2.95 3.28 -10.54
C LEU A 157 4.08 3.77 -11.47
N LEU A 158 3.79 3.93 -12.76
CA LEU A 158 4.78 4.28 -13.78
C LEU A 158 4.75 5.76 -14.16
N MET A 159 3.77 6.53 -13.68
CA MET A 159 3.60 7.91 -14.07
C MET A 159 4.43 8.85 -13.18
N PHE A 160 5.55 9.30 -13.74
CA PHE A 160 6.47 10.26 -13.09
C PHE A 160 6.44 11.64 -13.75
N GLN A 161 5.33 12.00 -14.40
CA GLN A 161 5.19 13.34 -15.01
C GLN A 161 5.05 14.41 -13.92
N LYS A 162 5.68 15.56 -14.14
CA LYS A 162 5.76 16.64 -13.15
C LYS A 162 4.38 17.05 -12.63
N ASP A 163 3.42 17.27 -13.52
CA ASP A 163 2.06 17.68 -13.22
C ASP A 163 1.29 16.63 -12.40
N TYR A 164 1.48 15.34 -12.69
CA TYR A 164 0.91 14.28 -11.87
C TYR A 164 1.54 14.20 -10.48
N VAL A 165 2.88 14.30 -10.39
CA VAL A 165 3.59 14.24 -9.10
C VAL A 165 3.24 15.44 -8.22
N GLU A 166 3.12 16.63 -8.80
CA GLU A 166 2.61 17.82 -8.10
C GLU A 166 1.22 17.56 -7.53
N ARG A 167 0.32 16.98 -8.34
CA ARG A 167 -1.02 16.64 -7.88
C ARG A 167 -1.03 15.58 -6.77
N LEU A 168 -0.16 14.56 -6.85
CA LEU A 168 0.01 13.56 -5.81
C LEU A 168 0.51 14.17 -4.49
N MET A 169 1.44 15.14 -4.55
CA MET A 169 1.94 15.82 -3.36
C MET A 169 0.86 16.66 -2.69
N GLU A 170 0.00 17.34 -3.46
CA GLU A 170 -1.16 18.08 -2.93
C GLU A 170 -2.12 17.14 -2.19
N ILE A 171 -2.49 16.02 -2.81
CA ILE A 171 -3.38 15.01 -2.20
C ILE A 171 -2.74 14.45 -0.93
N GLY A 172 -1.45 14.11 -0.98
CA GLY A 172 -0.72 13.60 0.19
C GLY A 172 -0.67 14.59 1.34
N LYS A 173 -0.55 15.90 1.05
CA LYS A 173 -0.63 16.96 2.05
C LYS A 173 -2.02 17.05 2.66
N ASP A 174 -3.06 17.11 1.83
CA ASP A 174 -4.45 17.19 2.30
C ASP A 174 -4.83 15.96 3.16
N ASP A 175 -4.35 14.76 2.77
CA ASP A 175 -4.59 13.53 3.51
C ASP A 175 -3.80 13.45 4.82
N ALA A 176 -2.59 14.01 4.86
CA ALA A 176 -1.85 14.18 6.10
C ALA A 176 -2.57 15.14 7.05
N ASP A 177 -3.05 16.28 6.55
CA ASP A 177 -3.79 17.28 7.34
C ASP A 177 -5.10 16.69 7.91
N ARG A 178 -5.86 15.93 7.11
CA ARG A 178 -7.08 15.23 7.59
C ARG A 178 -6.80 14.18 8.66
N ASN A 179 -5.60 13.61 8.66
CA ASN A 179 -5.19 12.59 9.63
C ASN A 179 -4.30 13.16 10.75
N ALA A 180 -4.09 14.48 10.80
CA ALA A 180 -3.17 15.13 11.72
C ALA A 180 -3.39 14.71 13.18
N ASP A 181 -4.65 14.70 13.65
CA ASP A 181 -4.96 14.29 15.02
C ASP A 181 -4.60 12.82 15.32
N ARG A 182 -4.82 11.92 14.35
CA ARG A 182 -4.49 10.49 14.51
C ARG A 182 -2.98 10.29 14.53
N VAL A 183 -2.26 11.00 13.66
CA VAL A 183 -0.80 10.95 13.58
C VAL A 183 -0.17 11.60 14.82
N ALA A 184 -0.66 12.76 15.25
CA ALA A 184 -0.22 13.44 16.47
C ALA A 184 -0.37 12.53 17.69
N ARG A 185 -1.55 11.90 17.88
CA ARG A 185 -1.75 10.92 18.97
C ARG A 185 -0.76 9.75 18.94
N LEU A 186 -0.47 9.21 17.75
CA LEU A 186 0.52 8.14 17.60
C LEU A 186 1.93 8.63 17.99
N LEU A 187 2.32 9.84 17.58
CA LEU A 187 3.64 10.40 17.87
C LEU A 187 3.79 10.80 19.35
N GLU A 188 2.74 11.34 19.94
CA GLU A 188 2.69 11.80 21.33
C GLU A 188 2.63 10.65 22.35
N GLY A 189 2.35 9.43 21.91
CA GLY A 189 2.10 8.22 22.71
C GLY A 189 2.77 8.18 24.09
N THR A 190 1.99 8.60 25.09
CA THR A 190 2.03 8.36 26.54
C THR A 190 3.41 8.23 27.17
N ASN A 191 3.94 9.36 27.65
CA ASN A 191 5.05 9.46 28.61
C ASN A 191 4.68 8.97 30.04
N SER A 192 3.66 8.10 30.18
CA SER A 192 2.94 7.85 31.46
C SER A 192 2.90 6.40 31.90
N GLN A 193 3.95 5.62 31.64
CA GLN A 193 4.21 4.37 32.38
C GLN A 193 5.71 4.25 32.71
N GLN A 194 6.22 5.16 33.53
CA GLN A 194 7.29 4.78 34.46
C GLN A 194 6.61 4.05 35.63
N PRO A 195 6.90 2.76 35.89
CA PRO A 195 6.55 2.19 37.17
C PRO A 195 7.35 2.95 38.23
N THR A 196 6.65 3.54 39.21
CA THR A 196 7.25 4.01 40.45
C THR A 196 7.89 2.81 41.15
N SER A 197 9.18 2.57 40.89
CA SER A 197 10.03 1.81 41.79
C SER A 197 10.52 2.76 42.87
N GLY A 198 9.97 2.63 44.06
CA GLY A 198 10.40 3.31 45.27
C GLY A 198 9.30 3.14 46.31
N GLY A 199 9.51 2.54 47.46
CA GLY A 199 10.68 1.90 48.08
C GLY A 199 10.20 1.36 49.42
#